data_AF-A0A525CRX7-F1
#
_entry.id   AF-A0A525CRX7-F1
#
_cell.length_a   1.000
_cell.length_b   1.000
_cell.length_c   1.000
_cell.angle_alpha   90.00
_cell.angle_beta   90.00
_cell.angle_gamma   90.00
#
_symmetry.space_group_name_H-M   'P 1'
#
loop_
_entity.id
_entity.type
_entity.pdbx_description
1 polymer ?
#
loop_
_entity_poly.entity_id
_entity_poly.type
_entity_poly.pdbx_seq_one_letter_code
_entity_poly.pdbx_strand_id
1 'polypeptide(L)'
;MKFSARALLINWVLLPFTAVQLQASGAQQMPMYTQPKPPVERPPAGIDKTSITSDFSAAYERAGKPKIAVFWNRKFDDQLSQWEATQRINMNQQITETRAQRQNRSGLGESGGFDFSAGYSQDFILNGVQLIDRPAVMRFVERKTAMETGRETVADYQKVEADALIGFADYFNEIVFVERQDSEIGFEFLVSVKEVSSGRVVAMFRSNPRFPEKPAPEPVWLVTDNGYQKVYPERMKATPGEVGERLALETMGALSKVW
;
A
#
# COMPACT_ATOMS: atom_id res chain seq x y z
N MET A 1 -86.67 -32.43 13.43
CA MET A 1 -87.29 -33.46 12.57
C MET A 1 -87.06 -33.05 11.11
N LYS A 2 -86.55 -34.00 10.31
CA LYS A 2 -86.35 -33.90 8.85
C LYS A 2 -87.70 -33.78 8.13
N PHE A 3 -87.85 -32.87 7.17
CA PHE A 3 -88.74 -32.90 5.98
C PHE A 3 -88.29 -31.73 5.07
N SER A 4 -87.76 -31.87 3.86
CA SER A 4 -88.19 -32.54 2.61
C SER A 4 -89.21 -31.74 1.77
N ALA A 5 -88.83 -31.55 0.49
CA ALA A 5 -89.63 -31.18 -0.70
C ALA A 5 -90.13 -29.71 -0.78
N ARG A 6 -90.14 -29.03 -1.94
CA ARG A 6 -89.91 -29.40 -3.34
C ARG A 6 -89.70 -28.12 -4.15
N ALA A 7 -88.79 -28.19 -5.12
CA ALA A 7 -88.50 -27.16 -6.11
C ALA A 7 -89.63 -27.05 -7.15
N LEU A 8 -89.80 -25.85 -7.72
CA LEU A 8 -90.34 -25.68 -9.07
C LEU A 8 -89.18 -25.27 -9.99
N LEU A 9 -88.86 -26.17 -10.91
CA LEU A 9 -87.89 -25.98 -11.98
C LEU A 9 -88.54 -25.17 -13.11
N ILE A 10 -87.86 -24.11 -13.57
CA ILE A 10 -87.90 -23.71 -14.97
C ILE A 10 -86.46 -23.75 -15.49
N ASN A 11 -86.32 -24.54 -16.54
CA ASN A 11 -85.07 -24.98 -17.14
C ASN A 11 -84.79 -24.08 -18.36
N TRP A 12 -83.71 -23.31 -18.34
CA TRP A 12 -83.03 -22.82 -19.54
C TRP A 12 -81.52 -22.88 -19.29
N VAL A 13 -80.84 -23.64 -20.15
CA VAL A 13 -79.45 -24.05 -20.05
C VAL A 13 -78.73 -23.58 -21.32
N LEU A 14 -77.47 -23.16 -21.13
CA LEU A 14 -76.38 -22.84 -22.08
C LEU A 14 -76.39 -21.39 -22.62
N LEU A 15 -75.31 -20.59 -22.52
CA LEU A 15 -73.87 -20.88 -22.51
C LEU A 15 -73.08 -19.90 -21.59
N PRO A 16 -71.92 -20.29 -21.05
CA PRO A 16 -71.08 -19.43 -20.23
C PRO A 16 -70.31 -18.41 -21.08
N PHE A 17 -70.46 -17.12 -20.76
CA PHE A 17 -69.46 -16.11 -21.10
C PHE A 17 -68.21 -16.39 -20.25
N THR A 18 -67.23 -17.03 -20.85
CA THR A 18 -65.86 -17.06 -20.34
C THR A 18 -65.31 -15.64 -20.36
N ALA A 19 -65.11 -15.08 -19.16
CA ALA A 19 -64.30 -13.90 -18.99
C ALA A 19 -62.89 -14.22 -19.51
N VAL A 20 -62.53 -13.61 -20.64
CA VAL A 20 -61.17 -13.62 -21.16
C VAL A 20 -60.31 -12.85 -20.16
N GLN A 21 -59.63 -13.61 -19.31
CA GLN A 21 -58.60 -13.10 -18.42
C GLN A 21 -57.42 -12.73 -19.31
N LEU A 22 -57.24 -11.42 -19.53
CA LEU A 22 -56.12 -10.86 -20.26
C LEU A 22 -54.84 -11.28 -19.53
N GLN A 23 -54.18 -12.32 -20.04
CA GLN A 23 -52.82 -12.67 -19.65
C GLN A 23 -51.93 -11.49 -20.02
N ALA A 24 -51.49 -10.75 -19.00
CA ALA A 24 -50.37 -9.83 -19.14
C ALA A 24 -49.14 -10.67 -19.54
N SER A 25 -48.85 -10.67 -20.83
CA SER A 25 -47.63 -11.19 -21.44
C SER A 25 -46.40 -10.59 -20.77
N GLY A 26 -45.40 -11.43 -20.53
CA GLY A 26 -44.22 -11.14 -19.73
C GLY A 26 -43.57 -9.78 -20.02
N ALA A 27 -43.43 -8.99 -18.95
CA ALA A 27 -42.45 -7.94 -18.92
C ALA A 27 -41.06 -8.60 -18.92
N GLN A 28 -40.45 -8.71 -20.09
CA GLN A 28 -39.01 -8.84 -20.20
C GLN A 28 -38.39 -7.67 -19.42
N GLN A 29 -37.79 -7.96 -18.28
CA GLN A 29 -36.88 -7.01 -17.63
C GLN A 29 -35.72 -6.81 -18.59
N MET A 30 -35.79 -5.74 -19.38
CA MET A 30 -34.66 -5.31 -20.18
C MET A 30 -33.52 -5.00 -19.20
N PRO A 31 -32.28 -5.48 -19.44
CA PRO A 31 -31.16 -5.09 -18.64
C PRO A 31 -31.06 -3.56 -18.73
N MET A 32 -31.23 -2.90 -17.58
CA MET A 32 -30.97 -1.47 -17.45
C MET A 32 -29.57 -1.23 -18.00
N TYR A 33 -29.49 -0.51 -19.12
CA TYR A 33 -28.23 0.09 -19.56
C TYR A 33 -27.77 0.95 -18.39
N THR A 34 -26.71 0.50 -17.70
CA THR A 34 -25.98 1.34 -16.78
C THR A 34 -25.60 2.59 -17.56
N GLN A 35 -26.03 3.75 -17.07
CA GLN A 35 -25.54 5.01 -17.58
C GLN A 35 -24.01 4.90 -17.63
N PRO A 36 -23.35 5.31 -18.74
CA PRO A 36 -21.90 5.33 -18.77
C PRO A 36 -21.45 6.13 -17.55
N LYS A 37 -20.74 5.44 -16.64
CA LYS A 37 -20.07 6.08 -15.52
C LYS A 37 -19.34 7.30 -16.12
N PRO A 38 -19.59 8.53 -15.62
CA PRO A 38 -18.88 9.69 -16.14
C PRO A 38 -17.39 9.34 -16.15
N PRO A 39 -16.64 9.70 -17.22
CA PRO A 39 -15.23 9.41 -17.28
C PRO A 39 -14.64 9.81 -15.94
N VAL A 40 -14.05 8.85 -15.22
CA VAL A 40 -13.24 9.20 -14.06
C VAL A 40 -12.23 10.18 -14.65
N GLU A 41 -12.36 11.46 -14.28
CA GLU A 41 -11.38 12.46 -14.70
C GLU A 41 -10.03 11.86 -14.35
N ARG A 42 -9.24 11.57 -15.40
CA ARG A 42 -7.85 11.17 -15.22
C ARG A 42 -7.25 12.28 -14.36
N PRO A 43 -6.70 11.98 -13.17
CA PRO A 43 -5.90 12.97 -12.45
C PRO A 43 -4.89 13.54 -13.45
N PRO A 44 -4.67 14.86 -13.49
CA PRO A 44 -3.80 15.47 -14.48
C PRO A 44 -2.49 14.69 -14.57
N ALA A 45 -2.13 14.32 -15.80
CA ALA A 45 -0.89 13.64 -16.10
C ALA A 45 0.26 14.62 -15.81
N GLY A 46 0.80 14.52 -14.60
CA GLY A 46 1.91 15.32 -14.11
C GLY A 46 1.66 15.76 -12.68
N ILE A 47 2.38 15.18 -11.72
CA ILE A 47 2.61 15.92 -10.48
C ILE A 47 3.51 17.10 -10.87
N ASP A 48 3.09 18.31 -10.52
CA ASP A 48 4.00 19.45 -10.57
C ASP A 48 5.02 19.30 -9.44
N LYS A 49 6.13 18.63 -9.76
CA LYS A 49 7.22 18.36 -8.84
C LYS A 49 7.72 19.64 -8.19
N THR A 50 7.89 20.70 -8.99
CA THR A 50 8.45 21.97 -8.52
C THR A 50 7.56 22.63 -7.47
N SER A 51 6.23 22.69 -7.72
CA SER A 51 5.29 23.21 -6.74
C SER A 51 5.30 22.39 -5.45
N ILE A 52 5.23 21.06 -5.55
CA ILE A 52 5.20 20.19 -4.36
C ILE A 52 6.48 20.34 -3.53
N THR A 53 7.65 20.33 -4.16
CA THR A 53 8.93 20.47 -3.44
C THR A 53 9.07 21.84 -2.81
N SER A 54 8.57 22.90 -3.46
CA SER A 54 8.59 24.27 -2.92
C SER A 54 7.69 24.39 -1.69
N ASP A 55 6.45 23.92 -1.78
CA ASP A 55 5.49 23.93 -0.67
C ASP A 55 6.01 23.11 0.51
N PHE A 56 6.60 21.94 0.21
CA PHE A 56 7.23 21.09 1.21
C PHE A 56 8.43 21.75 1.88
N SER A 57 9.34 22.36 1.13
CA SER A 57 10.50 23.04 1.71
C SER A 57 10.06 24.14 2.69
N ALA A 58 9.08 24.96 2.31
CA ALA A 58 8.52 25.99 3.18
C ALA A 58 7.87 25.41 4.45
N ALA A 59 7.14 24.30 4.33
CA ALA A 59 6.52 23.64 5.47
C ALA A 59 7.56 22.97 6.39
N TYR A 60 8.60 22.34 5.81
CA TYR A 60 9.69 21.71 6.53
C TYR A 60 10.50 22.72 7.37
N GLU A 61 10.77 23.89 6.80
CA GLU A 61 11.39 25.03 7.50
C GLU A 61 10.52 25.50 8.67
N ARG A 62 9.20 25.65 8.46
CA ARG A 62 8.24 26.06 9.50
C ARG A 62 8.15 25.05 10.64
N ALA A 63 8.24 23.76 10.32
CA ALA A 63 8.27 22.67 11.29
C ALA A 63 9.60 22.56 12.06
N GLY A 64 10.60 23.41 11.76
CA GLY A 64 11.88 23.42 12.46
C GLY A 64 12.88 22.38 11.96
N LYS A 65 12.74 21.92 10.71
CA LYS A 65 13.62 20.92 10.06
C LYS A 65 13.72 19.59 10.83
N PRO A 66 12.59 18.92 11.11
CA PRO A 66 12.63 17.68 11.86
C PRO A 66 13.44 16.58 11.15
N LYS A 67 14.03 15.67 11.93
CA LYS A 67 14.72 14.47 11.45
C LYS A 67 13.72 13.35 11.18
N ILE A 68 13.88 12.66 10.06
CA ILE A 68 12.93 11.63 9.62
C ILE A 68 13.66 10.31 9.43
N ALA A 69 13.29 9.28 10.18
CA ALA A 69 13.72 7.91 9.92
C ALA A 69 12.80 7.22 8.90
N VAL A 70 13.35 6.35 8.06
CA VAL A 70 12.55 5.59 7.07
C VAL A 70 12.64 4.09 7.30
N PHE A 71 11.49 3.44 7.28
CA PHE A 71 11.29 2.01 7.51
C PHE A 71 10.86 1.37 6.19
N TRP A 72 11.80 0.70 5.54
CA TRP A 72 11.60 0.07 4.25
C TRP A 72 10.98 -1.33 4.40
N ASN A 73 9.80 -1.50 3.78
CA ASN A 73 9.04 -2.74 3.73
C ASN A 73 8.86 -3.42 5.09
N ARG A 74 8.62 -2.61 6.13
CA ARG A 74 8.41 -3.06 7.50
C ARG A 74 7.59 -2.06 8.29
N LYS A 75 6.93 -2.56 9.32
CA LYS A 75 6.30 -1.76 10.37
C LYS A 75 7.14 -1.82 11.64
N PHE A 76 7.00 -0.81 12.49
CA PHE A 76 7.64 -0.79 13.80
C PHE A 76 7.15 -1.92 14.72
N ASP A 77 5.90 -2.39 14.55
CA ASP A 77 5.29 -3.46 15.36
C ASP A 77 5.51 -4.88 14.79
N ASP A 78 6.11 -5.05 13.61
CA ASP A 78 6.31 -6.37 12.98
C ASP A 78 7.13 -7.35 13.86
N GLN A 79 7.83 -6.83 14.86
CA GLN A 79 8.61 -7.63 15.81
C GLN A 79 7.91 -7.82 17.15
N LEU A 80 6.77 -7.15 17.41
CA LEU A 80 5.97 -7.30 18.62
C LEU A 80 5.22 -8.64 18.65
N SER A 81 4.87 -9.25 17.51
CA SER A 81 4.23 -10.58 17.50
C SER A 81 5.13 -11.74 17.95
N GLN A 82 6.38 -11.46 18.33
CA GLN A 82 7.37 -12.47 18.73
C GLN A 82 7.28 -12.88 20.21
N TRP A 83 6.58 -12.12 21.07
CA TRP A 83 6.49 -12.43 22.52
C TRP A 83 5.29 -13.32 22.92
N GLU A 84 4.36 -13.63 21.99
CA GLU A 84 3.34 -14.66 22.20
C GLU A 84 3.85 -16.07 21.82
N ALA A 85 4.94 -16.54 22.41
CA ALA A 85 5.36 -17.94 22.27
C ALA A 85 6.12 -18.49 23.49
N THR A 86 5.34 -19.11 24.38
CA THR A 86 5.65 -20.34 25.13
C THR A 86 6.86 -20.33 26.08
N GLN A 87 6.62 -19.92 27.34
CA GLN A 87 7.37 -20.47 28.46
C GLN A 87 7.06 -21.98 28.59
N ARG A 88 7.92 -22.83 28.05
CA ARG A 88 8.06 -24.23 28.52
C ARG A 88 9.38 -24.32 29.27
N ILE A 89 9.28 -24.26 30.59
CA ILE A 89 10.39 -24.55 31.50
C ILE A 89 10.67 -26.05 31.40
N ASN A 90 11.76 -26.42 30.74
CA ASN A 90 12.32 -27.77 30.88
C ASN A 90 13.42 -27.72 31.94
N MET A 91 13.33 -28.59 32.94
CA MET A 91 14.40 -28.89 33.90
C MET A 91 15.58 -29.51 33.16
N ASN A 92 16.43 -28.67 32.58
CA ASN A 92 17.85 -28.86 32.27
C ASN A 92 18.26 -27.66 31.40
N GLN A 93 19.25 -26.90 31.87
CA GLN A 93 19.64 -25.59 31.36
C GLN A 93 20.12 -25.62 29.90
N GLN A 94 19.18 -25.55 28.96
CA GLN A 94 19.41 -25.08 27.60
C GLN A 94 18.36 -24.00 27.30
N ILE A 95 18.81 -22.74 27.29
CA ILE A 95 18.03 -21.64 26.74
C ILE A 95 18.10 -21.81 25.22
N THR A 96 17.12 -22.51 24.65
CA THR A 96 16.90 -22.49 23.20
C THR A 96 16.18 -21.18 22.90
N GLU A 97 16.93 -20.13 22.58
CA GLU A 97 16.39 -18.92 21.98
C GLU A 97 15.76 -19.28 20.63
N THR A 98 14.46 -19.57 20.64
CA THR A 98 13.71 -19.71 19.40
C THR A 98 13.46 -18.30 18.89
N ARG A 99 14.39 -17.77 18.08
CA ARG A 99 14.15 -16.51 17.36
C ARG A 99 12.93 -16.73 16.48
N ALA A 100 11.81 -16.11 16.86
CA ALA A 100 10.61 -16.11 16.05
C ALA A 100 10.96 -15.61 14.65
N GLN A 101 10.53 -16.38 13.65
CA GLN A 101 10.83 -16.14 12.24
C GLN A 101 10.47 -14.70 11.89
N ARG A 102 11.47 -13.89 11.49
CA ARG A 102 11.22 -12.55 10.95
C ARG A 102 10.16 -12.69 9.86
N GLN A 103 9.15 -11.82 9.90
CA GLN A 103 8.13 -11.80 8.87
C GLN A 103 8.82 -11.47 7.55
N ASN A 104 9.04 -12.49 6.71
CA ASN A 104 9.65 -12.33 5.40
C ASN A 104 8.60 -11.73 4.47
N ARG A 105 8.57 -10.40 4.40
CA ARG A 105 7.78 -9.68 3.41
C ARG A 105 8.42 -9.83 2.04
N SER A 106 7.60 -10.15 1.04
CA SER A 106 8.00 -10.03 -0.37
C SER A 106 8.37 -8.58 -0.70
N GLY A 107 9.33 -8.38 -1.60
CA GLY A 107 9.84 -7.05 -1.94
C GLY A 107 10.50 -7.02 -3.31
N LEU A 108 11.14 -5.90 -3.64
CA LEU A 108 11.70 -5.60 -4.96
C LEU A 108 13.06 -6.27 -5.25
N GLY A 109 13.53 -7.16 -4.37
CA GLY A 109 14.91 -7.64 -4.38
C GLY A 109 15.93 -6.56 -3.99
N GLU A 110 17.22 -6.88 -4.04
CA GLU A 110 18.29 -5.97 -3.60
C GLU A 110 18.42 -4.75 -4.53
N SER A 111 18.62 -4.97 -5.83
CA SER A 111 18.78 -3.88 -6.80
C SER A 111 17.53 -3.01 -6.89
N GLY A 112 16.34 -3.63 -7.03
CA GLY A 112 15.09 -2.88 -7.11
C GLY A 112 14.75 -2.15 -5.80
N GLY A 113 15.06 -2.75 -4.65
CA GLY A 113 14.92 -2.10 -3.35
C GLY A 113 15.85 -0.91 -3.19
N PHE A 114 17.11 -1.03 -3.64
CA PHE A 114 18.06 0.06 -3.64
C PHE A 114 17.57 1.22 -4.53
N ASP A 115 17.25 0.94 -5.79
CA ASP A 115 16.79 1.95 -6.76
C ASP A 115 15.55 2.68 -6.26
N PHE A 116 14.58 1.95 -5.72
CA PHE A 116 13.38 2.52 -5.10
C PHE A 116 13.71 3.44 -3.92
N SER A 117 14.55 2.96 -2.99
CA SER A 117 14.92 3.75 -1.80
C SER A 117 15.73 4.99 -2.16
N ALA A 118 16.58 4.91 -3.19
CA ALA A 118 17.36 6.02 -3.72
C ALA A 118 16.43 7.06 -4.36
N GLY A 119 15.52 6.62 -5.25
CA GLY A 119 14.53 7.49 -5.89
C GLY A 119 13.65 8.20 -4.87
N TYR A 120 13.21 7.49 -3.83
CA TYR A 120 12.42 8.08 -2.76
C TYR A 120 13.23 9.11 -1.94
N SER A 121 14.47 8.78 -1.55
CA SER A 121 15.25 9.60 -0.63
C SER A 121 15.82 10.85 -1.29
N GLN A 122 16.07 10.80 -2.60
CA GLN A 122 16.78 11.84 -3.35
C GLN A 122 16.11 13.21 -3.20
N ASP A 123 14.79 13.30 -3.39
CA ASP A 123 14.09 14.59 -3.31
C ASP A 123 14.10 15.15 -1.89
N PHE A 124 13.97 14.30 -0.86
CA PHE A 124 14.09 14.74 0.54
C PHE A 124 15.49 15.33 0.80
N ILE A 125 16.54 14.64 0.37
CA ILE A 125 17.93 15.09 0.53
C ILE A 125 18.18 16.41 -0.21
N LEU A 126 17.71 16.53 -1.46
CA LEU A 126 17.84 17.77 -2.25
C LEU A 126 17.10 18.95 -1.62
N ASN A 127 16.02 18.70 -0.88
CA ASN A 127 15.29 19.71 -0.11
C ASN A 127 15.84 19.91 1.32
N GLY A 128 17.04 19.39 1.61
CA GLY A 128 17.74 19.63 2.87
C GLY A 128 17.20 18.84 4.07
N VAL A 129 16.41 17.79 3.82
CA VAL A 129 15.81 16.99 4.90
C VAL A 129 16.86 16.11 5.56
N GLN A 130 16.84 16.09 6.89
CA GLN A 130 17.67 15.21 7.71
C GLN A 130 17.07 13.80 7.74
N LEU A 131 17.38 13.00 6.72
CA LEU A 131 17.00 11.59 6.68
C LEU A 131 17.94 10.74 7.55
N ILE A 132 17.35 9.91 8.40
CA ILE A 132 18.05 9.03 9.32
C ILE A 132 18.04 7.60 8.77
N ASP A 133 19.23 7.06 8.54
CA ASP A 133 19.41 5.65 8.19
C ASP A 133 19.25 4.76 9.43
N ARG A 134 18.13 4.05 9.49
CA ARG A 134 17.77 3.19 10.63
C ARG A 134 18.86 2.14 10.94
N PRO A 135 19.32 1.30 9.99
CA PRO A 135 20.45 0.39 10.20
C PRO A 135 21.69 1.03 10.84
N ALA A 136 22.05 2.26 10.47
CA ALA A 136 23.18 2.96 11.05
C ALA A 136 22.92 3.34 12.52
N VAL A 137 21.78 3.96 12.83
CA VAL A 137 21.48 4.38 14.21
C VAL A 137 21.27 3.20 15.16
N MET A 138 20.72 2.09 14.68
CA MET A 138 20.64 0.84 15.45
C MET A 138 22.03 0.39 15.90
N ARG A 139 23.01 0.37 14.98
CA ARG A 139 24.40 0.00 15.31
C ARG A 139 25.04 0.96 16.31
N PHE A 140 24.70 2.26 16.24
CA PHE A 140 25.21 3.23 17.21
C PHE A 140 24.65 2.98 18.61
N VAL A 141 23.36 2.66 18.74
CA VAL A 141 22.72 2.32 20.02
C VAL A 141 23.27 1.00 20.55
N GLU A 142 23.35 -0.06 19.74
CA GLU A 142 23.92 -1.35 20.13
C GLU A 142 25.34 -1.19 20.68
N ARG A 143 26.19 -0.44 19.96
CA ARG A 143 27.56 -0.15 20.40
C ARG A 143 27.59 0.63 21.71
N LYS A 144 26.73 1.65 21.85
CA LYS A 144 26.64 2.47 23.07
C LYS A 144 26.24 1.62 24.27
N THR A 145 25.21 0.78 24.12
CA THR A 145 24.77 -0.15 25.17
C THR A 145 25.88 -1.11 25.56
N ALA A 146 26.62 -1.68 24.60
CA ALA A 146 27.73 -2.59 24.91
C ALA A 146 28.87 -1.91 25.68
N MET A 147 29.17 -0.64 25.36
CA MET A 147 30.16 0.16 26.10
C MET A 147 29.71 0.47 27.54
N GLU A 148 28.43 0.78 27.73
CA GLU A 148 27.88 1.16 29.04
C GLU A 148 27.74 -0.05 29.98
N THR A 149 27.36 -1.23 29.48
CA THR A 149 27.18 -2.44 30.31
C THR A 149 28.45 -3.28 30.47
N GLY A 150 29.51 -2.98 29.70
CA GLY A 150 30.77 -3.74 29.70
C GLY A 150 30.64 -5.15 29.15
N ARG A 151 29.52 -5.47 28.49
CA ARG A 151 29.25 -6.76 27.85
C ARG A 151 28.51 -6.54 26.54
N GLU A 152 28.80 -7.37 25.55
CA GLU A 152 27.92 -7.53 24.38
C GLU A 152 26.66 -8.26 24.86
N THR A 153 25.79 -7.53 25.54
CA THR A 153 24.49 -8.02 25.96
C THR A 153 23.63 -8.20 24.72
N VAL A 154 22.93 -9.33 24.60
CA VAL A 154 21.84 -9.48 23.63
C VAL A 154 20.75 -8.49 24.05
N ALA A 155 20.86 -7.25 23.58
CA ALA A 155 19.87 -6.24 23.85
C ALA A 155 18.59 -6.62 23.10
N ASP A 156 17.44 -6.44 23.75
CA ASP A 156 16.16 -6.60 23.09
C ASP A 156 16.12 -5.66 21.88
N TYR A 157 16.02 -6.25 20.69
CA TYR A 157 16.02 -5.52 19.43
C TYR A 157 14.98 -4.40 19.41
N GLN A 158 13.81 -4.62 20.01
CA GLN A 158 12.74 -3.64 20.07
C GLN A 158 13.12 -2.45 20.95
N LYS A 159 13.76 -2.73 22.09
CA LYS A 159 14.25 -1.67 22.97
C LYS A 159 15.32 -0.85 22.25
N VAL A 160 16.27 -1.50 21.59
CA VAL A 160 17.31 -0.81 20.80
C VAL A 160 16.67 0.04 19.70
N GLU A 161 15.63 -0.45 19.04
CA GLU A 161 14.94 0.28 17.99
C GLU A 161 14.15 1.47 18.50
N ALA A 162 13.44 1.32 19.61
CA ALA A 162 12.76 2.41 20.28
C ALA A 162 13.77 3.48 20.75
N ASP A 163 14.86 3.06 21.40
CA ASP A 163 15.94 3.95 21.87
C ASP A 163 16.61 4.69 20.68
N ALA A 164 16.79 4.00 19.54
CA ALA A 164 17.33 4.60 18.32
C ALA A 164 16.37 5.63 17.72
N LEU A 165 15.08 5.35 17.66
CA LEU A 165 14.10 6.34 17.19
C LEU A 165 14.08 7.57 18.10
N ILE A 166 13.93 7.36 19.41
CA ILE A 166 13.86 8.43 20.41
C ILE A 166 15.13 9.30 20.38
N GLY A 167 16.31 8.70 20.21
CA GLY A 167 17.57 9.43 20.20
C GLY A 167 17.87 10.18 18.91
N PHE A 168 17.36 9.71 17.76
CA PHE A 168 17.86 10.17 16.45
C PHE A 168 16.79 10.78 15.54
N ALA A 169 15.50 10.52 15.73
CA ALA A 169 14.45 10.97 14.82
C ALA A 169 13.31 11.70 15.55
N ASP A 170 12.71 12.66 14.86
CA ASP A 170 11.49 13.35 15.33
C ASP A 170 10.25 12.69 14.74
N TYR A 171 10.38 12.17 13.51
CA TYR A 171 9.37 11.37 12.83
C TYR A 171 9.96 10.06 12.30
N PHE A 172 9.12 9.04 12.14
CA PHE A 172 9.46 7.88 11.34
C PHE A 172 8.37 7.59 10.32
N ASN A 173 8.80 7.21 9.12
CA ASN A 173 7.94 6.84 8.01
C ASN A 173 8.02 5.33 7.76
N GLU A 174 6.89 4.64 7.87
CA GLU A 174 6.73 3.24 7.47
C GLU A 174 6.22 3.17 6.04
N ILE A 175 7.01 2.55 5.16
CA ILE A 175 6.62 2.28 3.77
C ILE A 175 6.52 0.78 3.60
N VAL A 176 5.31 0.25 3.63
CA VAL A 176 5.03 -1.19 3.53
C VAL A 176 4.62 -1.54 2.11
N PHE A 177 5.22 -2.61 1.56
CA PHE A 177 4.93 -3.05 0.20
C PHE A 177 3.82 -4.12 0.25
N VAL A 178 2.87 -4.01 -0.66
CA VAL A 178 1.76 -4.95 -0.80
C VAL A 178 1.66 -5.36 -2.26
N GLU A 179 1.75 -6.67 -2.53
CA GLU A 179 1.72 -7.20 -3.89
C GLU A 179 0.43 -6.81 -4.60
N ARG A 180 0.56 -6.34 -5.84
CA ARG A 180 -0.56 -5.88 -6.65
C ARG A 180 -0.25 -6.02 -8.14
N GLN A 181 -1.04 -6.86 -8.81
CA GLN A 181 -0.80 -7.27 -10.20
C GLN A 181 -0.89 -6.12 -11.23
N ASP A 182 -1.74 -5.12 -10.98
CA ASP A 182 -1.96 -4.00 -11.90
C ASP A 182 -1.10 -2.77 -11.58
N SER A 183 -0.10 -2.90 -10.70
CA SER A 183 0.86 -1.82 -10.39
C SER A 183 2.06 -1.87 -11.35
N GLU A 184 2.78 -0.75 -11.45
CA GLU A 184 3.91 -0.62 -12.39
C GLU A 184 5.05 -1.60 -12.10
N ILE A 185 5.34 -1.84 -10.82
CA ILE A 185 6.45 -2.67 -10.35
C ILE A 185 6.00 -3.87 -9.50
N GLY A 186 4.72 -4.22 -9.53
CA GLY A 186 4.16 -5.36 -8.80
C GLY A 186 3.77 -5.09 -7.34
N PHE A 187 3.90 -3.85 -6.84
CA PHE A 187 3.51 -3.45 -5.49
C PHE A 187 2.68 -2.14 -5.46
N GLU A 188 1.73 -2.08 -4.53
CA GLU A 188 1.25 -0.83 -3.94
C GLU A 188 1.92 -0.58 -2.59
N PHE A 189 1.86 0.67 -2.13
CA PHE A 189 2.55 1.13 -0.93
C PHE A 189 1.56 1.62 0.11
N LEU A 190 1.72 1.16 1.34
CA LEU A 190 1.06 1.72 2.51
C LEU A 190 2.08 2.60 3.22
N VAL A 191 1.79 3.89 3.30
CA VAL A 191 2.66 4.89 3.91
C VAL A 191 2.04 5.37 5.20
N SER A 192 2.81 5.41 6.28
CA SER A 192 2.40 6.09 7.51
C SER A 192 3.57 6.84 8.13
N VAL A 193 3.34 8.11 8.49
CA VAL A 193 4.32 8.96 9.17
C VAL A 193 3.84 9.22 10.58
N LYS A 194 4.68 8.95 11.56
CA LYS A 194 4.37 9.04 12.99
C LYS A 194 5.39 9.91 13.70
N GLU A 195 4.92 10.70 14.65
CA GLU A 195 5.75 11.48 15.55
C GLU A 195 6.35 10.57 16.63
N VAL A 196 7.68 10.61 16.80
CA VAL A 196 8.39 9.73 17.74
C VAL A 196 8.05 10.08 19.19
N SER A 197 7.92 11.36 19.50
CA SER A 197 7.68 11.87 20.87
C SER A 197 6.35 11.41 21.47
N SER A 198 5.33 11.20 20.63
CA SER A 198 3.94 11.01 21.05
C SER A 198 3.27 9.78 20.46
N GLY A 199 3.86 9.17 19.42
CA GLY A 199 3.23 8.10 18.63
C GLY A 199 2.09 8.59 17.72
N ARG A 200 1.84 9.90 17.64
CA ARG A 200 0.76 10.47 16.83
C ARG A 200 1.00 10.21 15.34
N VAL A 201 -0.02 9.69 14.66
CA VAL A 201 -0.02 9.56 13.20
C VAL A 201 -0.24 10.94 12.57
N VAL A 202 0.73 11.39 11.78
CA VAL A 202 0.72 12.69 11.10
C VAL A 202 0.17 12.56 9.68
N ALA A 203 0.54 11.49 9.00
CA ALA A 203 0.03 11.17 7.67
C ALA A 203 -0.14 9.65 7.55
N MET A 204 -1.19 9.23 6.85
CA MET A 204 -1.39 7.83 6.50
C MET A 204 -2.17 7.74 5.19
N PHE A 205 -1.59 7.07 4.20
CA PHE A 205 -2.22 6.94 2.89
C PHE A 205 -1.74 5.68 2.16
N ARG A 206 -2.51 5.29 1.15
CA ARG A 206 -2.14 4.25 0.20
C ARG A 206 -1.71 4.91 -1.11
N SER A 207 -0.65 4.42 -1.72
CA SER A 207 -0.17 4.88 -3.02
C SER A 207 -0.01 3.72 -3.99
N ASN A 208 -0.46 3.94 -5.22
CA ASN A 208 -0.13 3.12 -6.37
C ASN A 208 0.32 4.07 -7.48
N PRO A 209 1.60 4.47 -7.50
CA PRO A 209 2.13 5.44 -8.44
C PRO A 209 1.81 5.06 -9.88
N ARG A 210 1.23 6.01 -10.62
CA ARG A 210 0.91 5.86 -12.04
C ARG A 210 1.74 6.82 -12.86
N PHE A 211 2.22 6.34 -13.99
CA PHE A 211 3.01 7.13 -14.93
C PHE A 211 2.24 7.28 -16.24
N PRO A 212 2.38 8.40 -16.94
CA PRO A 212 1.89 8.49 -18.30
C PRO A 212 2.53 7.36 -19.13
N GLU A 213 1.76 6.81 -20.07
CA GLU A 213 2.29 5.77 -20.95
C GLU A 213 3.52 6.32 -21.68
N LYS A 214 4.67 5.67 -21.50
CA LYS A 214 5.86 5.95 -22.31
C LYS A 214 5.52 5.64 -23.78
N PRO A 215 6.02 6.45 -24.74
CA PRO A 215 5.79 6.19 -26.15
C PRO A 215 6.19 4.76 -26.50
N ALA A 216 5.41 4.11 -27.36
CA ALA A 216 5.73 2.77 -27.80
C ALA A 216 7.13 2.77 -28.42
N PRO A 217 8.01 1.82 -28.04
CA PRO A 217 9.34 1.77 -28.61
C PRO A 217 9.23 1.56 -30.12
N GLU A 218 10.11 2.23 -30.86
CA GLU A 218 10.18 2.02 -32.30
C GLU A 218 10.59 0.57 -32.59
N PRO A 219 10.03 -0.04 -33.64
CA PRO A 219 10.40 -1.39 -34.01
C PRO A 219 11.86 -1.43 -34.46
N VAL A 220 12.62 -2.39 -33.92
CA VAL A 220 14.03 -2.61 -34.24
C VAL A 220 14.18 -3.82 -35.15
N TRP A 221 15.10 -3.73 -36.11
CA TRP A 221 15.49 -4.86 -36.95
C TRP A 221 16.60 -5.65 -36.27
N LEU A 222 16.32 -6.90 -35.90
CA LEU A 222 17.32 -7.83 -35.35
C LEU A 222 17.77 -8.83 -36.42
N VAL A 223 19.07 -9.07 -36.46
CA VAL A 223 19.63 -10.16 -37.27
C VAL A 223 19.41 -11.47 -36.53
N THR A 224 18.76 -12.42 -37.20
CA THR A 224 18.49 -13.77 -36.71
C THR A 224 19.09 -14.78 -37.68
N ASP A 225 19.09 -16.07 -37.31
CA ASP A 225 19.50 -17.16 -38.20
C ASP A 225 18.64 -17.25 -39.48
N ASN A 226 17.46 -16.60 -39.48
CA ASN A 226 16.54 -16.53 -40.61
C ASN A 226 16.56 -15.16 -41.33
N GLY A 227 17.60 -14.33 -41.11
CA GLY A 227 17.72 -12.99 -41.69
C GLY A 227 17.22 -11.88 -40.77
N TYR A 228 16.80 -10.75 -41.34
CA TYR A 228 16.35 -9.58 -40.57
C TYR A 228 14.89 -9.73 -40.14
N GLN A 229 14.65 -9.74 -38.83
CA GLN A 229 13.31 -9.76 -38.25
C GLN A 229 12.98 -8.42 -37.58
N LYS A 230 11.79 -7.89 -37.88
CA LYS A 230 11.26 -6.71 -37.20
C LYS A 230 10.71 -7.12 -35.84
N VAL A 231 11.32 -6.60 -34.78
CA VAL A 231 10.95 -6.84 -33.39
C VAL A 231 10.31 -5.59 -32.81
N TYR A 232 9.20 -5.77 -32.10
CA TYR A 232 8.52 -4.73 -31.35
C TYR A 232 8.92 -4.89 -29.88
N PRO A 233 9.83 -4.05 -29.36
CA PRO A 233 10.24 -4.17 -27.97
C PRO A 233 9.03 -3.99 -27.04
N GLU A 234 9.09 -4.62 -25.87
CA GLU A 234 8.09 -4.35 -24.84
C GLU A 234 8.15 -2.87 -24.43
N ARG A 235 6.97 -2.30 -24.14
CA ARG A 235 6.87 -0.94 -23.64
C ARG A 235 7.61 -0.86 -22.30
N MET A 236 8.49 0.13 -22.18
CA MET A 236 9.18 0.38 -20.92
C MET A 236 8.17 0.75 -19.83
N LYS A 237 8.15 -0.04 -18.75
CA LYS A 237 7.42 0.28 -17.52
C LYS A 237 8.16 1.33 -16.70
N ALA A 238 7.52 1.82 -15.64
CA ALA A 238 8.22 2.62 -14.66
C ALA A 238 9.30 1.79 -13.95
N THR A 239 10.45 2.40 -13.68
CA THR A 239 11.52 1.77 -12.89
C THR A 239 11.20 1.89 -11.39
N PRO A 240 11.78 1.03 -10.53
CA PRO A 240 11.64 1.18 -9.08
C PRO A 240 12.03 2.58 -8.58
N GLY A 241 13.08 3.18 -9.16
CA GLY A 241 13.50 4.54 -8.83
C GLY A 241 12.47 5.62 -9.19
N GLU A 242 11.88 5.55 -10.39
CA GLU A 242 10.78 6.46 -10.80
C GLU A 242 9.59 6.33 -9.85
N VAL A 243 9.23 5.10 -9.46
CA VAL A 243 8.16 4.83 -8.48
C VAL A 243 8.49 5.39 -7.09
N GLY A 244 9.73 5.23 -6.64
CA GLY A 244 10.22 5.79 -5.37
C GLY A 244 10.15 7.31 -5.34
N GLU A 245 10.63 7.98 -6.40
CA GLU A 245 10.55 9.43 -6.57
C GLU A 245 9.10 9.92 -6.49
N ARG A 246 8.20 9.26 -7.24
CA ARG A 246 6.78 9.62 -7.23
C ARG A 246 6.17 9.47 -5.84
N LEU A 247 6.50 8.40 -5.12
CA LEU A 247 6.03 8.19 -3.76
C LEU A 247 6.55 9.27 -2.81
N ALA A 248 7.79 9.72 -2.97
CA ALA A 248 8.36 10.80 -2.18
C ALA A 248 7.59 12.11 -2.35
N LEU A 249 7.23 12.47 -3.59
CA LEU A 249 6.41 13.66 -3.85
C LEU A 249 5.03 13.56 -3.21
N GLU A 250 4.41 12.38 -3.22
CA GLU A 250 3.14 12.15 -2.54
C GLU A 250 3.28 12.27 -1.01
N THR A 251 4.36 11.73 -0.42
CA THR A 251 4.66 11.89 1.01
C THR A 251 4.94 13.34 1.38
N MET A 252 5.75 14.05 0.59
CA MET A 252 6.01 15.48 0.77
C MET A 252 4.70 16.27 0.76
N GLY A 253 3.86 16.06 -0.27
CA GLY A 253 2.57 16.72 -0.36
C GLY A 253 1.61 16.38 0.79
N ALA A 254 1.72 15.19 1.39
CA ALA A 254 0.97 14.85 2.60
C ALA A 254 1.51 15.59 3.84
N LEU A 255 2.84 15.69 3.99
CA LEU A 255 3.48 16.37 5.12
C LEU A 255 3.28 17.90 5.07
N SER A 256 3.35 18.51 3.88
CA SER A 256 3.13 19.95 3.71
C SER A 256 1.74 20.41 4.17
N LYS A 257 0.76 19.51 4.22
CA LYS A 257 -0.61 19.82 4.69
C LYS A 257 -0.71 19.86 6.21
N VAL A 258 0.27 19.31 6.92
CA VAL A 258 0.24 19.15 8.37
C VAL A 258 1.30 20.01 9.07
N TRP A 259 2.36 20.39 8.35
CA TRP A 259 3.43 21.29 8.80
C TRP A 259 3.19 22.75 8.39
#